data_AF-A0A660M4G0-F1
#
_entry.id   AF-A0A660M4G0-F1
#
_cell.length_a   1.000
_cell.length_b   1.000
_cell.length_c   1.000
_cell.angle_alpha   90.00
_cell.angle_beta   90.00
_cell.angle_gamma   90.00
#
_symmetry.space_group_name_H-M   'P 1'
#
loop_
_entity.id
_entity.type
_entity.pdbx_description
1 polymer ?
#
loop_
_entity_poly.entity_id
_entity_poly.type
_entity_poly.pdbx_seq_one_letter_code
_entity_poly.pdbx_strand_id
1 'polypeptide(L)'
;RPRFWWANIQANLVDVAVGVGIVGLMYLPNIGFTIQTVLAILYAIWLIVIKPLSKRWQIALQAGCAILVGTISLMAVSYDWPVSAVVFLMFLLGYGAARHFLHSYEEEQTTLLSFVWGLVFAELGWLAYYWNFSYLRTLAGGIPQITIVLLLISFCGGKVYQSWKKHKKIIFSEIVGPVFLAVATTLVMLLAFNSVVI
;
A
#
# COMPACT_ATOMS: atom_id res chain seq x y z
N ARG A 1 -2.36 -30.14 5.74
CA ARG A 1 -3.66 -29.82 6.38
C ARG A 1 -4.36 -28.69 5.60
N PRO A 2 -5.19 -29.01 4.59
CA PRO A 2 -5.80 -28.03 3.67
C PRO A 2 -6.64 -26.94 4.36
N ARG A 3 -7.27 -27.26 5.51
CA ARG A 3 -8.07 -26.31 6.30
C ARG A 3 -7.35 -25.01 6.71
N PHE A 4 -6.02 -25.03 6.79
CA PHE A 4 -5.22 -23.87 7.20
C PHE A 4 -4.71 -23.02 6.04
N TRP A 5 -4.96 -23.43 4.79
CA TRP A 5 -4.47 -22.72 3.62
C TRP A 5 -5.02 -21.31 3.54
N TRP A 6 -6.31 -21.15 3.77
CA TRP A 6 -6.96 -19.84 3.76
C TRP A 6 -6.37 -18.89 4.81
N ALA A 7 -6.21 -19.37 6.04
CA ALA A 7 -5.58 -18.61 7.11
C ALA A 7 -4.13 -18.22 6.78
N ASN A 8 -3.37 -19.15 6.17
CA ASN A 8 -1.99 -18.91 5.79
C ASN A 8 -1.87 -17.88 4.65
N ILE A 9 -2.74 -17.93 3.64
CA ILE A 9 -2.77 -16.95 2.56
C ILE A 9 -3.04 -15.56 3.14
N GLN A 10 -4.08 -15.44 3.98
CA GLN A 10 -4.46 -14.17 4.59
C GLN A 10 -3.36 -13.58 5.49
N ALA A 11 -2.64 -14.41 6.24
CA ALA A 11 -1.56 -13.98 7.11
C ALA A 11 -0.30 -13.51 6.34
N ASN A 12 -0.11 -14.00 5.11
CA ASN A 12 1.07 -13.71 4.31
C ASN A 12 0.81 -12.71 3.16
N LEU A 13 -0.39 -12.11 3.06
CA LEU A 13 -0.73 -11.17 1.98
C LEU A 13 0.26 -10.01 1.85
N VAL A 14 0.75 -9.47 2.97
CA VAL A 14 1.76 -8.40 2.99
C VAL A 14 3.09 -8.86 2.40
N ASP A 15 3.54 -10.06 2.76
CA ASP A 15 4.78 -10.64 2.24
C ASP A 15 4.67 -10.96 0.74
N VAL A 16 3.52 -11.52 0.33
CA VAL A 16 3.22 -11.78 -1.09
C VAL A 16 3.19 -10.48 -1.88
N ALA A 17 2.57 -9.42 -1.37
CA ALA A 17 2.52 -8.12 -2.03
C ALA A 17 3.91 -7.53 -2.27
N VAL A 18 4.81 -7.59 -1.27
CA VAL A 18 6.18 -7.09 -1.43
C VAL A 18 7.00 -7.99 -2.34
N GLY A 19 6.95 -9.31 -2.15
CA GLY A 19 7.72 -10.27 -2.95
C GLY A 19 7.33 -10.27 -4.41
N VAL A 20 6.05 -10.45 -4.72
CA VAL A 20 5.53 -10.40 -6.09
C VAL A 20 5.73 -9.00 -6.67
N GLY A 21 5.54 -7.95 -5.86
CA GLY A 21 5.72 -6.58 -6.30
C GLY A 21 7.15 -6.29 -6.76
N ILE A 22 8.16 -6.62 -5.95
CA ILE A 22 9.58 -6.41 -6.32
C ILE A 22 9.95 -7.24 -7.55
N VAL A 23 9.56 -8.52 -7.60
CA VAL A 23 9.84 -9.37 -8.76
C VAL A 23 9.18 -8.78 -10.00
N GLY A 24 7.93 -8.35 -9.92
CA GLY A 24 7.22 -7.69 -11.02
C GLY A 24 7.97 -6.46 -11.55
N LEU A 25 8.53 -5.64 -10.65
CA LEU A 25 9.34 -4.48 -11.03
C LEU A 25 10.65 -4.85 -11.71
N MET A 26 11.29 -5.97 -11.33
CA MET A 26 12.50 -6.44 -12.01
C MET A 26 12.24 -6.91 -13.44
N TYR A 27 11.02 -7.37 -13.73
CA TYR A 27 10.60 -7.87 -15.03
C TYR A 27 10.06 -6.79 -15.97
N LEU A 28 9.98 -5.53 -15.53
CA LEU A 28 9.54 -4.45 -16.40
C LEU A 28 10.50 -4.26 -17.60
N PRO A 29 9.97 -3.92 -18.79
CA PRO A 29 10.81 -3.58 -19.93
C PRO A 29 11.75 -2.41 -19.61
N ASN A 30 12.97 -2.44 -20.15
CA ASN A 30 13.98 -1.38 -20.02
C ASN A 30 14.55 -1.17 -18.59
N ILE A 31 14.35 -2.12 -17.67
CA ILE A 31 15.04 -2.11 -16.38
C ILE A 31 16.47 -2.64 -16.57
N GLY A 32 17.45 -1.76 -16.37
CA GLY A 32 18.86 -2.13 -16.44
C GLY A 32 19.32 -2.97 -15.24
N PHE A 33 20.44 -3.69 -15.43
CA PHE A 33 21.05 -4.56 -14.42
C PHE A 33 21.28 -3.88 -13.06
N THR A 34 21.67 -2.59 -13.07
CA THR A 34 21.85 -1.80 -11.85
C THR A 34 20.56 -1.69 -11.03
N ILE A 35 19.43 -1.39 -11.67
CA ILE A 35 18.14 -1.25 -10.98
C ILE A 35 17.66 -2.62 -10.48
N GLN A 36 17.84 -3.69 -11.25
CA GLN A 36 17.55 -5.06 -10.80
C GLN A 36 18.36 -5.44 -9.56
N THR A 37 19.65 -5.08 -9.53
CA THR A 37 20.53 -5.34 -8.38
C THR A 37 20.07 -4.56 -7.15
N VAL A 38 19.70 -3.29 -7.30
CA VAL A 38 19.14 -2.47 -6.20
C VAL A 38 17.84 -3.09 -5.69
N LEU A 39 16.92 -3.48 -6.57
CA LEU A 39 15.67 -4.15 -6.18
C LEU A 39 15.93 -5.47 -5.45
N ALA A 40 16.95 -6.23 -5.85
CA ALA A 40 17.32 -7.50 -5.21
C ALA A 40 17.87 -7.26 -3.80
N ILE A 41 18.70 -6.24 -3.62
CA ILE A 41 19.19 -5.82 -2.30
C ILE A 41 18.02 -5.37 -1.42
N LEU A 42 17.10 -4.56 -1.95
CA LEU A 42 15.90 -4.14 -1.22
C LEU A 42 15.04 -5.34 -0.79
N TYR A 43 14.91 -6.36 -1.64
CA TYR A 43 14.21 -7.59 -1.28
C TYR A 43 14.94 -8.41 -0.22
N ALA A 44 16.26 -8.50 -0.29
CA ALA A 44 17.06 -9.14 0.76
C ALA A 44 16.89 -8.42 2.11
N ILE A 45 16.89 -7.08 2.10
CA ILE A 45 16.60 -6.26 3.29
C ILE A 45 15.19 -6.54 3.81
N TRP A 46 14.19 -6.65 2.93
CA TRP A 46 12.83 -7.03 3.31
C TRP A 46 12.82 -8.35 4.09
N LEU A 47 13.42 -9.40 3.53
CA LEU A 47 13.40 -10.74 4.13
C LEU A 47 14.17 -10.84 5.46
N ILE A 48 15.33 -10.19 5.55
CA ILE A 48 16.26 -10.35 6.68
C ILE A 48 15.96 -9.35 7.80
N VAL A 49 15.58 -8.12 7.45
CA VAL A 49 15.48 -7.01 8.42
C VAL A 49 14.05 -6.62 8.69
N ILE A 50 13.23 -6.40 7.66
CA ILE A 50 11.91 -5.78 7.83
C ILE A 50 10.85 -6.81 8.22
N LYS A 51 10.79 -7.96 7.54
CA LYS A 51 9.84 -9.05 7.76
C LYS A 51 9.83 -9.62 9.20
N PRO A 52 10.97 -9.87 9.87
CA PRO A 52 10.95 -10.45 11.22
C PRO A 52 10.54 -9.47 12.33
N LEU A 53 10.34 -8.19 12.00
CA LEU A 53 9.94 -7.19 12.99
C LEU A 53 8.50 -7.42 13.48
N SER A 54 8.24 -7.14 14.76
CA SER A 54 6.97 -7.50 15.41
C SER A 54 6.37 -6.42 16.32
N LYS A 55 7.06 -5.29 16.55
CA LYS A 55 6.47 -4.17 17.31
C LYS A 55 5.35 -3.53 16.49
N ARG A 56 4.32 -2.98 17.14
CA ARG A 56 3.16 -2.35 16.46
C ARG A 56 3.54 -1.36 15.36
N TRP A 57 4.48 -0.46 15.62
CA TRP A 57 4.93 0.50 14.61
C TRP A 57 5.70 -0.17 13.46
N GLN A 58 6.37 -1.29 13.71
CA GLN A 58 7.08 -2.08 12.69
C GLN A 58 6.11 -2.88 11.83
N ILE A 59 5.02 -3.40 12.41
CA ILE A 59 3.94 -4.04 11.66
C ILE A 59 3.23 -3.00 10.77
N ALA A 60 3.02 -1.79 11.28
CA ALA A 60 2.52 -0.68 10.47
C ALA A 60 3.48 -0.32 9.32
N LEU A 61 4.79 -0.33 9.57
CA LEU A 61 5.81 -0.14 8.53
C LEU A 61 5.73 -1.24 7.46
N GLN A 62 5.63 -2.51 7.86
CA GLN A 62 5.48 -3.63 6.92
C GLN A 62 4.23 -3.48 6.03
N ALA A 63 3.09 -3.12 6.63
CA ALA A 63 1.86 -2.84 5.87
C ALA A 63 2.06 -1.65 4.91
N GLY A 64 2.72 -0.59 5.35
CA GLY A 64 3.08 0.55 4.49
C GLY A 64 3.98 0.15 3.33
N CYS A 65 5.01 -0.67 3.56
CA CYS A 65 5.88 -1.20 2.50
C CYS A 65 5.10 -2.05 1.49
N ALA A 66 4.17 -2.89 1.94
CA ALA A 66 3.30 -3.66 1.05
C ALA A 66 2.40 -2.78 0.20
N ILE A 67 1.81 -1.72 0.77
CA ILE A 67 1.06 -0.72 0.00
C ILE A 67 1.99 -0.08 -1.04
N LEU A 68 3.15 0.41 -0.63
CA LEU A 68 4.11 1.10 -1.49
C LEU A 68 4.53 0.23 -2.67
N VAL A 69 5.15 -0.92 -2.38
CA VAL A 69 5.71 -1.81 -3.40
C VAL A 69 4.61 -2.45 -4.24
N GLY A 70 3.54 -2.93 -3.59
CA GLY A 70 2.44 -3.59 -4.26
C GLY A 70 1.71 -2.67 -5.23
N THR A 71 1.45 -1.41 -4.85
CA THR A 71 0.77 -0.46 -5.75
C THR A 71 1.68 0.07 -6.84
N ILE A 72 2.98 0.33 -6.58
CA ILE A 72 3.93 0.71 -7.64
C ILE A 72 3.97 -0.39 -8.71
N SER A 73 4.17 -1.64 -8.29
CA SER A 73 4.26 -2.78 -9.20
C SER A 73 2.97 -3.01 -9.98
N LEU A 74 1.82 -3.02 -9.29
CA LEU A 74 0.52 -3.22 -9.94
C LEU A 74 0.22 -2.12 -10.96
N MET A 75 0.46 -0.86 -10.62
CA MET A 75 0.18 0.25 -11.53
C MET A 75 1.15 0.29 -12.72
N ALA A 76 2.40 -0.14 -12.54
CA ALA A 76 3.37 -0.21 -13.63
C ALA A 76 2.97 -1.18 -14.76
N VAL A 77 2.19 -2.22 -14.45
CA VAL A 77 1.69 -3.20 -15.43
C VAL A 77 0.20 -3.06 -15.74
N SER A 78 -0.52 -2.22 -14.98
CA SER A 78 -1.98 -2.09 -15.05
C SER A 78 -2.52 -1.71 -16.43
N TYR A 79 -1.74 -1.01 -17.25
CA TYR A 79 -2.16 -0.52 -18.57
C TYR A 79 -2.54 -1.64 -19.54
N ASP A 80 -2.02 -2.86 -19.35
CA ASP A 80 -2.27 -4.02 -20.20
C ASP A 80 -3.28 -5.00 -19.57
N TRP A 81 -3.78 -4.68 -18.37
CA TRP A 81 -4.63 -5.58 -17.59
C TRP A 81 -6.09 -5.11 -17.61
N PRO A 82 -7.06 -6.04 -17.55
CA PRO A 82 -8.46 -5.66 -17.42
C PRO A 82 -8.67 -4.93 -16.08
N VAL A 83 -9.47 -3.87 -16.12
CA VAL A 83 -9.81 -3.03 -14.96
C VAL A 83 -10.24 -3.87 -13.75
N SER A 84 -11.07 -4.90 -13.98
CA SER A 84 -11.57 -5.78 -12.93
C SER A 84 -10.45 -6.50 -12.17
N ALA A 85 -9.38 -6.92 -12.85
CA ALA A 85 -8.23 -7.56 -12.20
C ALA A 85 -7.44 -6.56 -11.35
N VAL A 86 -7.22 -5.34 -11.87
CA VAL A 86 -6.52 -4.28 -11.13
C VAL A 86 -7.30 -3.89 -9.88
N VAL A 87 -8.61 -3.67 -10.00
CA VAL A 87 -9.49 -3.31 -8.88
C VAL A 87 -9.51 -4.42 -7.82
N PHE A 88 -9.60 -5.69 -8.24
CA PHE A 88 -9.57 -6.83 -7.33
C PHE A 88 -8.22 -6.95 -6.59
N LEU A 89 -7.11 -6.72 -7.28
CA LEU A 89 -5.78 -6.75 -6.65
C LEU A 89 -5.56 -5.56 -5.71
N MET A 90 -6.06 -4.37 -6.05
CA MET A 90 -6.09 -3.22 -5.15
C MET A 90 -6.89 -3.53 -3.89
N PHE A 91 -8.06 -4.17 -4.03
CA PHE A 91 -8.83 -4.67 -2.90
C PHE A 91 -8.01 -5.60 -2.00
N LEU A 92 -7.33 -6.60 -2.58
CA LEU A 92 -6.50 -7.54 -1.82
C LEU A 92 -5.32 -6.87 -1.13
N LEU A 93 -4.69 -5.88 -1.77
CA LEU A 93 -3.62 -5.07 -1.16
C LEU A 93 -4.14 -4.31 0.06
N GLY A 94 -5.26 -3.59 -0.08
CA GLY A 94 -5.88 -2.86 1.04
C GLY A 94 -6.32 -3.78 2.17
N TYR A 95 -7.00 -4.87 1.83
CA TYR A 95 -7.43 -5.88 2.78
C TYR A 95 -6.24 -6.49 3.55
N GLY A 96 -5.19 -6.90 2.83
CA GLY A 96 -3.98 -7.47 3.41
C GLY A 96 -3.25 -6.50 4.34
N ALA A 97 -3.05 -5.26 3.89
CA ALA A 97 -2.40 -4.22 4.67
C ALA A 97 -3.18 -3.88 5.95
N ALA A 98 -4.49 -3.71 5.86
CA ALA A 98 -5.34 -3.44 7.01
C ALA A 98 -5.39 -4.62 7.98
N ARG A 99 -5.51 -5.85 7.47
CA ARG A 99 -5.53 -7.07 8.30
C ARG A 99 -4.25 -7.21 9.09
N HIS A 100 -3.10 -7.00 8.44
CA HIS A 100 -1.79 -7.06 9.06
C HIS A 100 -1.63 -6.01 10.16
N PHE A 101 -2.07 -4.78 9.90
CA PHE A 101 -2.06 -3.71 10.89
C PHE A 101 -2.97 -4.01 12.09
N LEU A 102 -4.24 -4.35 11.84
CA LEU A 102 -5.26 -4.58 12.87
C LEU A 102 -4.93 -5.80 13.76
N HIS A 103 -4.26 -6.81 13.21
CA HIS A 103 -3.83 -7.97 13.98
C HIS A 103 -2.89 -7.58 15.13
N SER A 104 -2.07 -6.54 14.97
CA SER A 104 -1.18 -6.03 16.04
C SER A 104 -1.90 -5.35 17.21
N TYR A 105 -3.20 -5.06 17.03
CA TYR A 105 -4.08 -4.46 18.03
C TYR A 105 -5.13 -5.44 18.58
N GLU A 106 -5.01 -6.73 18.22
CA GLU A 106 -5.93 -7.79 18.64
C GLU A 106 -7.40 -7.39 18.41
N GLU A 107 -7.68 -6.85 17.22
CA GLU A 107 -9.00 -6.33 16.89
C GLU A 107 -10.02 -7.46 16.66
N GLU A 108 -11.12 -7.43 17.39
CA GLU A 108 -12.18 -8.45 17.30
C GLU A 108 -12.79 -8.49 15.90
N GLN A 109 -13.02 -7.31 15.32
CA GLN A 109 -13.62 -7.16 13.99
C GLN A 109 -12.58 -7.01 12.87
N THR A 110 -11.42 -7.67 13.00
CA THR A 110 -10.34 -7.59 12.00
C THR A 110 -10.86 -7.82 10.58
N THR A 111 -11.64 -8.88 10.34
CA THR A 111 -12.11 -9.22 8.99
C THR A 111 -13.01 -8.13 8.39
N LEU A 112 -13.94 -7.57 9.16
CA LEU A 112 -14.88 -6.54 8.68
C LEU A 112 -14.13 -5.25 8.35
N LEU A 113 -13.29 -4.78 9.27
CA LEU A 113 -12.53 -3.54 9.08
C LEU A 113 -11.52 -3.68 7.93
N SER A 114 -10.86 -4.83 7.78
CA SER A 114 -10.01 -5.11 6.63
C SER A 114 -10.79 -5.13 5.32
N PHE A 115 -12.01 -5.66 5.32
CA PHE A 115 -12.86 -5.68 4.13
C PHE A 115 -13.26 -4.25 3.70
N VAL A 116 -13.67 -3.43 4.66
CA VAL A 116 -13.96 -2.00 4.42
C VAL A 116 -12.73 -1.29 3.84
N TRP A 117 -11.55 -1.53 4.40
CA TRP A 117 -10.31 -0.92 3.88
C TRP A 117 -9.93 -1.42 2.49
N GLY A 118 -10.13 -2.71 2.22
CA GLY A 118 -10.01 -3.28 0.88
C GLY A 118 -10.92 -2.59 -0.12
N LEU A 119 -12.19 -2.33 0.22
CA LEU A 119 -13.12 -1.62 -0.66
C LEU A 119 -12.64 -0.19 -0.95
N VAL A 120 -12.14 0.53 0.06
CA VAL A 120 -11.55 1.88 -0.16
C VAL A 120 -10.42 1.82 -1.19
N PHE A 121 -9.54 0.83 -1.10
CA PHE A 121 -8.46 0.64 -2.07
C PHE A 121 -8.98 0.26 -3.45
N ALA A 122 -10.04 -0.56 -3.52
CA ALA A 122 -10.67 -0.97 -4.79
C ALA A 122 -11.22 0.24 -5.54
N GLU A 123 -12.00 1.08 -4.85
CA GLU A 123 -12.62 2.30 -5.42
C GLU A 123 -11.56 3.31 -5.85
N LEU A 124 -10.58 3.59 -4.99
CA LEU A 124 -9.49 4.50 -5.31
C LEU A 124 -8.60 3.96 -6.43
N GLY A 125 -8.38 2.65 -6.48
CA GLY A 125 -7.65 1.97 -7.54
C GLY A 125 -8.39 1.99 -8.88
N TRP A 126 -9.71 1.88 -8.87
CA TRP A 126 -10.55 2.04 -10.05
C TRP A 126 -10.45 3.45 -10.62
N LEU A 127 -10.55 4.48 -9.78
CA LEU A 127 -10.36 5.87 -10.19
C LEU A 127 -8.95 6.10 -10.78
N ALA A 128 -7.93 5.58 -10.08
CA ALA A 128 -6.54 5.71 -10.51
C ALA A 128 -6.24 4.96 -11.81
N TYR A 129 -6.97 3.88 -12.14
CA TYR A 129 -6.79 3.18 -13.41
C TYR A 129 -6.97 4.14 -14.61
N TYR A 130 -7.92 5.07 -14.52
CA TYR A 130 -8.18 6.06 -15.56
C TYR A 130 -7.44 7.38 -15.36
N TRP A 131 -7.20 7.78 -14.10
CA TRP A 131 -6.65 9.09 -13.75
C TRP A 131 -5.48 8.97 -12.77
N ASN A 132 -4.34 8.50 -13.27
CA ASN A 132 -3.12 8.41 -12.47
C ASN A 132 -1.88 8.87 -13.24
N PHE A 133 -1.12 9.76 -12.60
CA PHE A 133 0.18 10.22 -13.06
C PHE A 133 1.27 9.45 -12.34
N SER A 134 2.35 9.11 -13.05
CA SER A 134 3.52 8.49 -12.46
C SER A 134 4.67 9.50 -12.41
N TYR A 135 5.14 9.78 -11.19
CA TYR A 135 6.26 10.67 -10.92
C TYR A 135 7.59 9.90 -10.95
N LEU A 136 8.72 10.60 -11.05
CA LEU A 136 10.05 9.99 -10.94
C LEU A 136 10.23 8.75 -11.83
N ARG A 137 9.84 8.83 -13.11
CA ARG A 137 9.81 7.71 -14.07
C ARG A 137 11.17 6.99 -14.23
N THR A 138 12.27 7.61 -13.82
CA THR A 138 13.61 7.00 -13.77
C THR A 138 13.74 5.87 -12.74
N LEU A 139 12.82 5.77 -11.77
CA LEU A 139 12.77 4.71 -10.77
C LEU A 139 11.81 3.60 -11.20
N ALA A 140 12.28 2.47 -11.72
CA ALA A 140 11.53 1.22 -11.95
C ALA A 140 9.98 1.34 -12.06
N GLY A 141 9.47 1.95 -13.14
CA GLY A 141 8.02 2.16 -13.37
C GLY A 141 7.45 3.51 -12.90
N GLY A 142 8.27 4.31 -12.23
CA GLY A 142 7.91 5.55 -11.54
C GLY A 142 7.10 5.28 -10.27
N ILE A 143 6.80 6.35 -9.53
CA ILE A 143 5.93 6.31 -8.36
C ILE A 143 4.54 6.81 -8.79
N PRO A 144 3.54 5.93 -8.89
CA PRO A 144 2.16 6.31 -9.14
C PRO A 144 1.67 7.30 -8.07
N GLN A 145 0.96 8.33 -8.49
CA GLN A 145 0.30 9.27 -7.59
C GLN A 145 -0.61 8.54 -6.60
N ILE A 146 -1.35 7.54 -7.07
CA ILE A 146 -2.23 6.74 -6.22
C ILE A 146 -1.50 6.03 -5.09
N THR A 147 -0.25 5.61 -5.28
CA THR A 147 0.56 5.00 -4.22
C THR A 147 0.75 5.97 -3.06
N ILE A 148 1.08 7.24 -3.36
CA ILE A 148 1.30 8.27 -2.34
C ILE A 148 -0.02 8.55 -1.61
N VAL A 149 -1.13 8.71 -2.35
CA VAL A 149 -2.45 8.95 -1.77
C VAL A 149 -2.87 7.80 -0.84
N LEU A 150 -2.72 6.55 -1.26
CA LEU A 150 -3.08 5.38 -0.46
C LEU A 150 -2.22 5.24 0.79
N LEU A 151 -0.92 5.56 0.72
CA LEU A 151 -0.04 5.61 1.89
C LEU A 151 -0.50 6.68 2.90
N LEU A 152 -0.80 7.88 2.42
CA LEU A 152 -1.23 9.00 3.27
C LEU A 152 -2.58 8.72 3.93
N ILE A 153 -3.55 8.21 3.17
CA ILE A 153 -4.86 7.83 3.69
C ILE A 153 -4.75 6.67 4.68
N SER A 154 -3.91 5.67 4.40
CA SER A 154 -3.67 4.54 5.33
C SER A 154 -2.94 4.97 6.59
N PHE A 155 -2.00 5.91 6.49
CA PHE A 155 -1.35 6.49 7.65
C PHE A 155 -2.34 7.26 8.52
N CYS A 156 -3.23 8.06 7.91
CA CYS A 156 -4.30 8.74 8.63
C CYS A 156 -5.28 7.76 9.28
N GLY A 157 -5.76 6.75 8.54
CA GLY A 157 -6.63 5.70 9.06
C GLY A 157 -6.01 4.95 10.24
N GLY A 158 -4.72 4.61 10.14
CA GLY A 158 -3.96 3.99 11.23
C GLY A 158 -3.86 4.89 12.47
N LYS A 159 -3.66 6.20 12.29
CA LYS A 159 -3.63 7.18 13.40
C LYS A 159 -4.98 7.38 14.06
N VAL A 160 -6.05 7.47 13.27
CA VAL A 160 -7.44 7.52 13.76
C VAL A 160 -7.73 6.28 14.61
N TYR A 161 -7.42 5.10 14.08
CA TYR A 161 -7.64 3.84 14.78
C TYR A 161 -6.79 3.74 16.07
N GLN A 162 -5.53 4.16 16.03
CA GLN A 162 -4.66 4.22 17.22
C GLN A 162 -5.23 5.11 18.32
N SER A 163 -5.69 6.30 17.97
CA SER A 163 -6.29 7.24 18.93
C SER A 163 -7.57 6.65 19.54
N TRP A 164 -8.44 6.09 18.70
CA TRP A 164 -9.66 5.43 19.15
C TRP A 164 -9.39 4.22 20.07
N LYS A 165 -8.44 3.35 19.73
CA LYS A 165 -8.12 2.16 20.55
C LYS A 165 -7.54 2.57 21.91
N LYS A 166 -6.71 3.62 21.96
CA LYS A 166 -6.07 4.11 23.18
C LYS A 166 -7.03 4.86 24.11
N HIS A 167 -7.88 5.71 23.54
CA HIS A 167 -8.67 6.67 24.34
C HIS A 167 -10.18 6.40 24.32
N LYS A 168 -10.65 5.43 23.53
CA LYS A 168 -12.07 5.17 23.22
C LYS A 168 -12.81 6.36 22.60
N LYS A 169 -12.06 7.39 22.22
CA LYS A 169 -12.51 8.59 21.50
C LYS A 169 -11.40 9.02 20.55
N ILE A 170 -11.79 9.70 19.49
CA ILE A 170 -10.86 10.25 18.50
C ILE A 170 -10.37 11.60 19.04
N ILE A 171 -9.09 11.69 19.40
CA ILE A 171 -8.50 12.96 19.87
C ILE A 171 -7.96 13.73 18.68
N PHE A 172 -8.60 14.86 18.36
CA PHE A 172 -8.28 15.65 17.17
C PHE A 172 -6.82 16.10 17.11
N SER A 173 -6.23 16.49 18.25
CA SER A 173 -4.84 16.94 18.32
C SER A 173 -3.80 15.86 17.95
N GLU A 174 -4.15 14.58 18.07
CA GLU A 174 -3.26 13.46 17.70
C GLU A 174 -3.29 13.15 16.19
N ILE A 175 -4.30 13.65 15.47
CA ILE A 175 -4.63 13.23 14.10
C ILE A 175 -4.53 14.40 13.11
N VAL A 176 -4.71 15.65 13.59
CA VAL A 176 -4.72 16.85 12.73
C VAL A 176 -3.43 17.01 11.92
N GLY A 177 -2.27 16.73 12.50
CA GLY A 177 -0.98 16.82 11.80
C GLY A 177 -0.89 15.86 10.60
N PRO A 178 -1.04 14.54 10.83
CA PRO A 178 -1.14 13.54 9.76
C PRO A 178 -2.17 13.86 8.68
N VAL A 179 -3.39 14.26 9.08
CA VAL A 179 -4.48 14.58 8.15
C VAL A 179 -4.17 15.82 7.33
N PHE A 180 -3.64 16.87 7.96
CA PHE A 180 -3.23 18.07 7.25
C PHE A 180 -2.14 17.75 6.21
N LEU A 181 -1.11 16.98 6.59
CA LEU A 181 -0.08 16.53 5.66
C LEU A 181 -0.68 15.73 4.49
N ALA A 182 -1.59 14.81 4.78
CA ALA A 182 -2.23 13.98 3.77
C ALA A 182 -3.06 14.80 2.79
N VAL A 183 -3.90 15.70 3.31
CA VAL A 183 -4.77 16.58 2.52
C VAL A 183 -3.94 17.57 1.71
N ALA A 184 -2.99 18.26 2.33
CA ALA A 184 -2.14 19.24 1.66
C ALA A 184 -1.34 18.60 0.53
N THR A 185 -0.67 17.46 0.80
CA THR A 185 0.10 16.75 -0.23
C THR A 185 -0.79 16.27 -1.37
N THR A 186 -1.97 15.72 -1.05
CA THR A 186 -2.92 15.24 -2.06
C THR A 186 -3.45 16.38 -2.93
N LEU A 187 -3.80 17.52 -2.33
CA LEU A 187 -4.24 18.70 -3.07
C LEU A 187 -3.14 19.29 -3.95
N VAL A 188 -1.91 19.39 -3.44
CA VAL A 188 -0.76 19.84 -4.25
C VAL A 188 -0.56 18.94 -5.45
N MET A 189 -0.59 17.61 -5.27
CA MET A 189 -0.50 16.67 -6.39
C MET A 189 -1.64 16.86 -7.41
N LEU A 190 -2.89 16.96 -6.93
CA LEU A 190 -4.06 17.08 -7.81
C LEU A 190 -4.20 18.44 -8.51
N LEU A 191 -3.71 19.53 -7.93
CA LEU A 191 -3.88 20.87 -8.47
C LEU A 191 -2.65 21.36 -9.24
N ALA A 192 -1.44 21.11 -8.73
CA ALA A 192 -0.21 21.61 -9.34
C ALA A 192 0.35 20.66 -10.40
N PHE A 193 0.23 19.35 -10.19
CA PHE A 193 0.88 18.33 -11.03
C PHE A 193 -0.07 17.61 -12.00
N ASN A 194 -1.36 17.92 -11.95
CA ASN A 194 -2.38 17.36 -12.85
C ASN A 194 -2.65 18.23 -14.09
N SER A 195 -1.81 19.24 -14.35
CA SER A 195 -1.91 20.05 -15.56
C SER A 195 -1.11 19.40 -16.69
N VAL A 196 -1.80 19.03 -17.76
CA VAL A 196 -1.14 18.75 -19.04
C VAL A 196 -0.73 20.11 -19.60
N VAL A 197 0.52 20.53 -19.39
CA VAL A 197 1.09 21.59 -20.20
C VAL A 197 1.36 20.95 -21.57
N ILE A 198 0.44 21.15 -22.51
CA ILE A 198 0.57 20.81 -23.93
C ILE A 198 1.59 21.77 -24.56
#